data_AF-A0A2Z4HQK6-F1
#
_entry.id   AF-A0A2Z4HQK6-F1
#
_cell.length_a   1.000
_cell.length_b   1.000
_cell.length_c   1.000
_cell.angle_alpha   90.00
_cell.angle_beta   90.00
_cell.angle_gamma   90.00
#
_symmetry.space_group_name_H-M   'P 1'
#
loop_
_entity.id
_entity.type
_entity.pdbx_description
1 polymer ?
#
loop_
_entity_poly.entity_id
_entity_poly.type
_entity_poly.pdbx_seq_one_letter_code
_entity_poly.pdbx_strand_id
1 'polypeptide(L)'
;TGWNKKASYLKADGSYHHLYDEYLAQAFGKKLIPSTQGGLNYAYSGGVIVGAHNTRTAEQPHLALEKQINEYLHAPVKKEALHILWAGGNDLATVLATAVTKATPEEKQAYVLASINTMAQTMAQQWGALQQAGVNQIIAPTIPNVTYTPEFFDKLGEAAGAQIQAKSYGLIKQSDFV
;
A
#
# COMPACT_ATOMS: atom_id res chain seq x y z
N THR A 1 -5.40 -11.34 -14.53
CA THR A 1 -4.03 -11.89 -14.60
C THR A 1 -3.06 -10.72 -14.77
N GLY A 2 -2.03 -10.58 -13.93
CA GLY A 2 -1.15 -9.38 -13.94
C GLY A 2 -0.84 -8.74 -12.58
N TRP A 3 -1.35 -9.28 -11.47
CA TRP A 3 -1.04 -8.83 -10.08
C TRP A 3 0.43 -8.98 -9.70
N ASN A 4 1.14 -9.82 -10.45
CA ASN A 4 2.56 -10.08 -10.40
C ASN A 4 3.41 -9.03 -11.14
N LYS A 5 2.80 -7.95 -11.66
CA LYS A 5 3.58 -6.82 -12.17
C LYS A 5 4.12 -6.04 -10.99
N LYS A 6 5.45 -6.03 -10.89
CA LYS A 6 6.24 -5.17 -10.01
C LYS A 6 5.72 -3.73 -10.09
N ALA A 7 5.54 -3.08 -8.95
CA ALA A 7 5.08 -1.69 -8.84
C ALA A 7 6.19 -0.69 -9.22
N SER A 8 6.76 -0.85 -10.41
CA SER A 8 7.86 -0.03 -10.91
C SER A 8 7.54 0.48 -12.31
N TYR A 9 8.08 1.65 -12.63
CA TYR A 9 8.11 2.15 -13.99
C TYR A 9 9.10 1.34 -14.84
N LEU A 10 8.88 1.39 -16.15
CA LEU A 10 9.80 0.86 -17.15
C LEU A 10 10.85 1.92 -17.48
N LYS A 11 12.07 1.46 -17.73
CA LYS A 11 13.13 2.21 -18.38
C LYS A 11 12.83 2.37 -19.87
N ALA A 12 13.62 3.18 -20.56
CA ALA A 12 13.53 3.37 -22.01
C ALA A 12 13.68 2.07 -22.81
N ASP A 13 14.40 1.07 -22.27
CA ASP A 13 14.59 -0.25 -22.89
C ASP A 13 13.45 -1.25 -22.58
N GLY A 14 12.40 -0.83 -21.87
CA GLY A 14 11.27 -1.69 -21.49
C GLY A 14 11.54 -2.61 -20.30
N SER A 15 12.71 -2.53 -19.65
CA SER A 15 12.98 -3.23 -18.39
C SER A 15 12.47 -2.44 -17.18
N TYR A 16 12.12 -3.09 -16.07
CA TYR A 16 11.70 -2.39 -14.86
C TYR A 16 12.87 -1.70 -14.15
N HIS A 17 12.64 -0.50 -13.61
CA HIS A 17 13.51 0.05 -12.57
C HIS A 17 13.56 -0.87 -11.34
N HIS A 18 14.63 -0.77 -10.55
CA HIS A 18 14.70 -1.46 -9.27
C HIS A 18 13.87 -0.73 -8.21
N LEU A 19 13.23 -1.50 -7.35
CA LEU A 19 12.61 -1.04 -6.11
C LEU A 19 13.68 -0.96 -5.01
N TYR A 20 13.36 -0.24 -3.93
CA TYR A 20 14.26 -0.04 -2.80
C TYR A 20 14.82 -1.35 -2.23
N ASP A 21 13.97 -2.36 -2.03
CA ASP A 21 14.33 -3.68 -1.51
C ASP A 21 15.28 -4.45 -2.44
N GLU A 22 15.15 -4.27 -3.75
CA GLU A 22 16.07 -4.86 -4.72
C GLU A 22 17.42 -4.17 -4.76
N TYR A 23 17.46 -2.83 -4.64
CA TYR A 23 18.73 -2.11 -4.49
C TYR A 23 19.45 -2.55 -3.21
N LEU A 24 18.72 -2.70 -2.11
CA LEU A 24 19.30 -3.18 -0.85
C LEU A 24 19.82 -4.62 -0.99
N ALA A 25 19.03 -5.53 -1.58
CA ALA A 25 19.45 -6.89 -1.83
C ALA A 25 20.73 -6.92 -2.69
N GLN A 26 20.79 -6.11 -3.75
CA GLN A 26 21.95 -6.00 -4.63
C GLN A 26 23.19 -5.50 -3.87
N ALA A 27 23.05 -4.53 -2.97
CA ALA A 27 24.15 -4.03 -2.14
C ALA A 27 24.76 -5.11 -1.24
N PHE A 28 23.97 -6.13 -0.87
CA PHE A 28 24.43 -7.32 -0.13
C PHE A 28 24.85 -8.49 -1.04
N GLY A 29 24.99 -8.27 -2.35
CA GLY A 29 25.34 -9.33 -3.31
C GLY A 29 24.26 -10.40 -3.47
N LYS A 30 23.00 -10.05 -3.18
CA LYS A 30 21.83 -10.93 -3.32
C LYS A 30 20.93 -10.47 -4.45
N LYS A 31 20.05 -11.36 -4.89
CA LYS A 31 18.93 -11.05 -5.78
C LYS A 31 17.64 -11.42 -5.06
N LEU A 32 16.70 -10.49 -5.05
CA LEU A 32 15.39 -10.71 -4.48
C LEU A 32 14.48 -11.36 -5.53
N ILE A 33 13.87 -12.49 -5.18
CA ILE A 33 13.00 -13.29 -6.07
C ILE A 33 11.59 -13.34 -5.42
N PRO A 34 10.50 -13.20 -6.18
CA PRO A 34 9.14 -13.39 -5.66
C PRO A 34 8.94 -14.76 -5.02
N SER A 35 8.20 -14.83 -3.90
CA SER A 35 7.89 -16.09 -3.20
C SER A 35 7.15 -17.09 -4.10
N THR A 36 6.29 -16.58 -4.99
CA THR A 36 5.59 -17.36 -6.03
C THR A 36 6.51 -18.02 -7.07
N GLN A 37 7.80 -17.67 -7.07
CA GLN A 37 8.85 -18.27 -7.91
C GLN A 37 9.93 -18.96 -7.06
N GLY A 38 9.61 -19.33 -5.82
CA GLY A 38 10.53 -19.97 -4.88
C GLY A 38 11.50 -19.00 -4.18
N GLY A 39 11.23 -17.70 -4.25
CA GLY A 39 12.02 -16.66 -3.62
C GLY A 39 11.56 -16.27 -2.21
N LEU A 40 11.99 -15.10 -1.74
CA LEU A 40 11.74 -14.59 -0.38
C LEU A 40 11.04 -13.22 -0.37
N ASN A 41 10.55 -12.76 -1.53
CA ASN A 41 9.74 -11.55 -1.61
C ASN A 41 8.25 -11.90 -1.61
N TYR A 42 7.60 -11.63 -0.49
CA TYR A 42 6.19 -11.89 -0.27
C TYR A 42 5.31 -10.67 -0.58
N ALA A 43 5.90 -9.55 -1.02
CA ALA A 43 5.16 -8.32 -1.31
C ALA A 43 4.34 -8.43 -2.59
N TYR A 44 3.13 -7.87 -2.55
CA TYR A 44 2.25 -7.74 -3.70
C TYR A 44 2.04 -6.27 -4.04
N SER A 45 2.09 -5.93 -5.33
CA SER A 45 1.70 -4.61 -5.82
C SER A 45 0.23 -4.36 -5.47
N GLY A 46 -0.07 -3.19 -4.90
CA GLY A 46 -1.40 -2.88 -4.33
C GLY A 46 -1.66 -3.48 -2.94
N GLY A 47 -0.66 -4.09 -2.31
CA GLY A 47 -0.78 -4.66 -0.97
C GLY A 47 -1.17 -3.63 0.09
N VAL A 48 -2.02 -4.04 1.02
CA VAL A 48 -2.58 -3.23 2.12
C VAL A 48 -2.35 -3.91 3.47
N ILE A 49 -2.23 -3.12 4.52
CA ILE A 49 -2.16 -3.58 5.91
C ILE A 49 -3.50 -4.22 6.29
N VAL A 50 -4.60 -3.50 6.07
CA VAL A 50 -5.94 -3.96 6.37
C VAL A 50 -6.58 -4.43 5.07
N GLY A 51 -6.86 -5.74 4.96
CA GLY A 51 -7.36 -6.33 3.71
C GLY A 51 -8.58 -5.61 3.12
N ALA A 52 -9.51 -5.17 3.98
CA ALA A 52 -10.71 -4.45 3.54
C ALA A 52 -10.43 -3.11 2.82
N HIS A 53 -9.22 -2.54 2.93
CA HIS A 53 -8.82 -1.33 2.21
C HIS A 53 -8.43 -1.59 0.74
N ASN A 54 -8.55 -2.83 0.26
CA ASN A 54 -8.43 -3.14 -1.16
C ASN A 54 -9.56 -4.08 -1.56
N THR A 55 -10.47 -3.63 -2.42
CA THR A 55 -11.64 -4.41 -2.86
C THR A 55 -11.27 -5.72 -3.56
N ARG A 56 -10.03 -5.81 -4.06
CA ARG A 56 -9.53 -6.97 -4.80
C ARG A 56 -8.95 -8.07 -3.91
N THR A 57 -8.96 -7.90 -2.59
CA THR A 57 -8.48 -8.95 -1.67
C THR A 57 -9.31 -10.22 -1.74
N ALA A 58 -10.58 -10.15 -2.16
CA ALA A 58 -11.40 -11.34 -2.37
C ALA A 58 -10.86 -12.19 -3.53
N GLU A 59 -10.40 -11.57 -4.63
CA GLU A 59 -9.82 -12.30 -5.76
C GLU A 59 -8.32 -12.62 -5.59
N GLN A 60 -7.60 -11.79 -4.83
CA GLN A 60 -6.19 -11.99 -4.51
C GLN A 60 -5.93 -11.76 -3.01
N PRO A 61 -6.05 -12.81 -2.18
CA PRO A 61 -5.90 -12.71 -0.73
C PRO A 61 -4.53 -12.17 -0.29
N HIS A 62 -3.46 -12.41 -1.05
CA HIS A 62 -2.12 -11.92 -0.73
C HIS A 62 -1.95 -10.40 -0.88
N LEU A 63 -2.97 -9.68 -1.35
CA LEU A 63 -2.99 -8.22 -1.20
C LEU A 63 -3.10 -7.80 0.26
N ALA A 64 -3.64 -8.64 1.16
CA ALA A 64 -3.60 -8.38 2.59
C ALA A 64 -2.25 -8.79 3.19
N LEU A 65 -1.63 -7.90 3.96
CA LEU A 65 -0.35 -8.12 4.64
C LEU A 65 -0.36 -9.39 5.50
N GLU A 66 -1.47 -9.65 6.20
CA GLU A 66 -1.65 -10.86 7.01
C GLU A 66 -1.42 -12.14 6.20
N LYS A 67 -1.92 -12.21 4.95
CA LYS A 67 -1.72 -13.38 4.10
C LYS A 67 -0.27 -13.52 3.64
N GLN A 68 0.42 -12.41 3.39
CA GLN A 68 1.85 -12.42 3.05
C GLN A 68 2.70 -12.94 4.22
N ILE A 69 2.38 -12.51 5.44
CA ILE A 69 3.08 -12.95 6.66
C ILE A 69 2.78 -14.41 6.97
N ASN A 70 1.52 -14.83 6.90
CA ASN A 70 1.17 -16.23 7.10
C ASN A 70 1.92 -17.14 6.12
N GLU A 71 2.02 -16.74 4.84
CA GLU A 71 2.78 -17.48 3.84
C GLU A 71 4.28 -17.58 4.18
N TYR A 72 4.88 -16.50 4.69
CA TYR A 72 6.26 -16.55 5.19
C TYR A 72 6.43 -17.51 6.37
N LEU A 73 5.47 -17.54 7.29
CA LEU A 73 5.49 -18.35 8.50
C LEU A 73 5.18 -19.84 8.26
N HIS A 74 4.63 -20.22 7.10
CA HIS A 74 4.38 -21.61 6.74
C HIS A 74 5.65 -22.43 6.46
N ALA A 75 6.79 -21.77 6.25
CA ALA A 75 8.10 -22.41 6.07
C ALA A 75 9.00 -22.14 7.28
N PRO A 76 10.10 -22.91 7.45
CA PRO A 76 11.10 -22.62 8.48
C PRO A 76 11.57 -21.15 8.41
N VAL A 77 11.24 -20.40 9.46
CA VAL A 77 11.50 -18.97 9.56
C VAL A 77 13.00 -18.71 9.58
N LYS A 78 13.44 -17.83 8.68
CA LYS A 78 14.84 -17.39 8.56
C LYS A 78 15.13 -16.29 9.58
N LYS A 79 15.27 -16.67 10.84
CA LYS A 79 15.39 -15.76 12.00
C LYS A 79 16.53 -14.75 11.85
N GLU A 80 17.66 -15.18 11.32
CA GLU A 80 18.88 -14.36 11.14
C GLU A 80 18.90 -13.56 9.82
N ALA A 81 17.81 -13.58 9.04
CA ALA A 81 17.74 -12.79 7.81
C ALA A 81 17.50 -11.31 8.13
N LEU A 82 17.80 -10.44 7.18
CA LEU A 82 17.33 -9.06 7.20
C LEU A 82 15.92 -9.01 6.61
N HIS A 83 14.92 -8.72 7.43
CA HIS A 83 13.53 -8.63 6.99
C HIS A 83 13.15 -7.19 6.68
N ILE A 84 12.35 -6.99 5.63
CA ILE A 84 11.75 -5.70 5.30
C ILE A 84 10.24 -5.85 5.45
N LEU A 85 9.63 -5.02 6.30
CA LEU A 85 8.19 -4.97 6.50
C LEU A 85 7.68 -3.58 6.12
N TRP A 86 7.14 -3.44 4.92
CA TRP A 86 6.70 -2.15 4.40
C TRP A 86 5.32 -2.25 3.73
N ALA A 87 4.34 -1.56 4.29
CA ALA A 87 2.97 -1.49 3.79
C ALA A 87 2.29 -0.19 4.29
N GLY A 88 1.09 0.10 3.78
CA GLY A 88 0.25 1.20 4.28
C GLY A 88 0.02 2.35 3.30
N GLY A 89 0.83 2.48 2.25
CA GLY A 89 0.62 3.50 1.22
C GLY A 89 -0.73 3.34 0.50
N ASN A 90 -1.05 2.11 0.07
CA ASN A 90 -2.33 1.81 -0.57
C ASN A 90 -3.52 1.94 0.38
N ASP A 91 -3.35 1.57 1.66
CA ASP A 91 -4.39 1.80 2.67
C ASP A 91 -4.71 3.29 2.78
N LEU A 92 -3.70 4.15 2.92
CA LEU A 92 -3.91 5.57 3.13
C LEU A 92 -4.56 6.23 1.91
N ALA A 93 -4.20 5.80 0.69
CA ALA A 93 -4.88 6.23 -0.53
C ALA A 93 -6.39 5.89 -0.50
N THR A 94 -6.75 4.65 -0.18
CA THR A 94 -8.15 4.22 -0.04
C THR A 94 -8.88 4.94 1.10
N VAL A 95 -8.21 5.13 2.24
CA VAL A 95 -8.76 5.83 3.42
C VAL A 95 -9.09 7.28 3.08
N LEU A 96 -8.18 7.99 2.42
CA LEU A 96 -8.42 9.38 2.00
C LEU A 96 -9.51 9.48 0.94
N ALA A 97 -9.52 8.59 -0.05
CA ALA A 97 -10.58 8.52 -1.06
C ALA A 97 -11.96 8.22 -0.45
N THR A 98 -12.02 7.42 0.61
CA THR A 98 -13.27 7.16 1.34
C THR A 98 -13.65 8.34 2.23
N ALA A 99 -12.68 8.98 2.87
CA ALA A 99 -12.91 10.13 3.73
C ALA A 99 -13.60 11.28 2.97
N VAL A 100 -13.20 11.58 1.72
CA VAL A 100 -13.84 12.68 0.96
C VAL A 100 -15.34 12.51 0.72
N THR A 101 -15.85 11.28 0.81
CA THR A 101 -17.28 10.95 0.68
C THR A 101 -18.11 11.21 1.95
N LYS A 102 -17.47 11.48 3.10
CA LYS A 102 -18.18 11.79 4.36
C LYS A 102 -18.77 13.20 4.32
N ALA A 103 -19.87 13.42 5.05
CA ALA A 103 -20.68 14.63 4.91
C ALA A 103 -20.02 15.82 5.62
N THR A 104 -19.51 15.62 6.84
CA THR A 104 -18.96 16.71 7.66
C THR A 104 -17.44 16.62 7.83
N PRO A 105 -16.74 17.74 8.07
CA PRO A 105 -15.32 17.72 8.42
C PRO A 105 -15.00 16.81 9.61
N GLU A 106 -15.87 16.77 10.62
CA GLU A 106 -15.72 15.96 11.82
C GLU A 106 -15.80 14.46 11.50
N GLU A 107 -16.74 14.04 10.64
CA GLU A 107 -16.83 12.66 10.16
C GLU A 107 -15.60 12.26 9.34
N LYS A 108 -15.07 13.16 8.50
CA LYS A 108 -13.85 12.94 7.72
C LYS A 108 -12.66 12.66 8.65
N GLN A 109 -12.46 13.55 9.63
CA GLN A 109 -11.38 13.44 10.59
C GLN A 109 -11.53 12.17 11.44
N ALA A 110 -12.72 11.89 11.97
CA ALA A 110 -12.98 10.70 12.76
C ALA A 110 -12.71 9.41 11.97
N TYR A 111 -13.15 9.35 10.70
CA TYR A 111 -12.91 8.21 9.83
C TYR A 111 -11.41 7.98 9.57
N VAL A 112 -10.67 9.04 9.25
CA VAL A 112 -9.22 8.94 9.00
C VAL A 112 -8.49 8.46 10.26
N LEU A 113 -8.78 9.05 11.42
CA LEU A 113 -8.14 8.66 12.68
C LEU A 113 -8.46 7.21 13.07
N ALA A 114 -9.71 6.79 12.95
CA ALA A 114 -10.12 5.41 13.21
C ALA A 114 -9.42 4.41 12.26
N SER A 115 -9.30 4.77 10.98
CA SER A 115 -8.63 3.92 9.99
C SER A 115 -7.13 3.80 10.27
N ILE A 116 -6.45 4.90 10.59
CA ILE A 116 -5.03 4.90 10.96
C ILE A 116 -4.79 4.06 12.22
N ASN A 117 -5.66 4.18 13.24
CA ASN A 117 -5.57 3.34 14.44
C ASN A 117 -5.71 1.85 14.11
N THR A 118 -6.66 1.49 13.24
CA THR A 118 -6.85 0.10 12.78
C THR A 118 -5.64 -0.42 12.02
N MET A 119 -5.04 0.40 11.14
CA MET A 119 -3.82 0.07 10.42
C MET A 119 -2.65 -0.15 11.39
N ALA A 120 -2.45 0.75 12.36
CA ALA A 120 -1.37 0.64 13.34
C ALA A 120 -1.51 -0.61 14.21
N GLN A 121 -2.73 -0.92 14.68
CA GLN A 121 -3.01 -2.13 15.45
C GLN A 121 -2.76 -3.40 14.63
N THR A 122 -3.26 -3.45 13.39
CA THR A 122 -3.04 -4.59 12.49
C THR A 122 -1.54 -4.79 12.21
N MET A 123 -0.81 -3.71 11.92
CA MET A 123 0.65 -3.78 11.72
C MET A 123 1.38 -4.27 12.98
N ALA A 124 0.97 -3.81 14.17
CA ALA A 124 1.55 -4.28 15.43
C ALA A 124 1.29 -5.77 15.69
N GLN A 125 0.09 -6.28 15.34
CA GLN A 125 -0.22 -7.71 15.41
C GLN A 125 0.65 -8.52 14.44
N GLN A 126 0.79 -8.04 13.21
CA GLN A 126 1.64 -8.65 12.18
C GLN A 126 3.12 -8.69 12.60
N TRP A 127 3.62 -7.61 13.18
CA TRP A 127 4.95 -7.56 13.77
C TRP A 127 5.09 -8.57 14.93
N GLY A 128 4.11 -8.60 15.84
CA GLY A 128 4.09 -9.55 16.96
C GLY A 128 4.14 -11.01 16.51
N ALA A 129 3.46 -11.37 15.43
CA ALA A 129 3.51 -12.72 14.86
C ALA A 129 4.92 -13.09 14.36
N LEU A 130 5.60 -12.16 13.66
CA LEU A 130 6.98 -12.34 13.23
C LEU A 130 7.93 -12.47 14.43
N GLN A 131 7.75 -11.66 15.47
CA GLN A 131 8.54 -11.73 16.70
C GLN A 131 8.39 -13.08 17.42
N GLN A 132 7.17 -13.59 17.55
CA GLN A 132 6.89 -14.90 18.15
C GLN A 132 7.58 -16.04 17.37
N ALA A 133 7.73 -15.88 16.05
CA ALA A 133 8.44 -16.83 15.21
C ALA A 133 9.98 -16.68 15.25
N GLY A 134 10.50 -15.70 15.99
CA GLY A 134 11.92 -15.46 16.21
C GLY A 134 12.55 -14.41 15.30
N VAL A 135 11.75 -13.64 14.54
CA VAL A 135 12.25 -12.48 13.79
C VAL A 135 12.40 -11.31 14.76
N ASN A 136 13.64 -10.88 15.01
CA ASN A 136 13.95 -9.82 15.98
C ASN A 136 14.50 -8.54 15.33
N GLN A 137 14.83 -8.57 14.04
CA GLN A 137 15.34 -7.43 13.30
C GLN A 137 14.51 -7.21 12.03
N ILE A 138 14.01 -5.99 11.85
CA ILE A 138 13.31 -5.57 10.64
C ILE A 138 13.78 -4.18 10.20
N ILE A 139 13.68 -3.93 8.91
CA ILE A 139 13.58 -2.58 8.36
C ILE A 139 12.09 -2.32 8.13
N ALA A 140 11.55 -1.32 8.83
CA ALA A 140 10.16 -0.89 8.69
C ALA A 140 10.12 0.58 8.28
N PRO A 141 10.18 0.89 6.97
CA PRO A 141 10.04 2.26 6.52
C PRO A 141 8.65 2.81 6.89
N THR A 142 8.57 4.12 7.15
CA THR A 142 7.28 4.78 7.36
C THR A 142 6.46 4.79 6.08
N ILE A 143 5.15 5.03 6.22
CA ILE A 143 4.27 5.26 5.07
C ILE A 143 4.76 6.54 4.35
N PRO A 144 5.05 6.50 3.03
CA PRO A 144 5.37 7.71 2.28
C PRO A 144 4.26 8.73 2.36
N ASN A 145 4.59 10.00 2.17
CA ASN A 145 3.57 11.03 2.16
C ASN A 145 2.69 10.91 0.91
N VAL A 146 1.54 10.23 1.03
CA VAL A 146 0.65 9.97 -0.09
C VAL A 146 -0.07 11.22 -0.59
N THR A 147 -0.09 12.33 0.18
CA THR A 147 -0.74 13.57 -0.26
C THR A 147 0.06 14.32 -1.33
N TYR A 148 1.26 13.83 -1.66
CA TYR A 148 2.10 14.37 -2.73
C TYR A 148 2.13 13.46 -3.97
N THR A 149 1.31 12.41 -4.02
CA THR A 149 1.24 11.55 -5.20
C THR A 149 0.37 12.19 -6.28
N PRO A 150 0.70 12.03 -7.57
CA PRO A 150 -0.15 12.51 -8.66
C PRO A 150 -1.60 12.01 -8.54
N GLU A 151 -1.79 10.73 -8.22
CA GLU A 151 -3.12 10.12 -8.05
C GLU A 151 -3.96 10.81 -6.96
N PHE A 152 -3.34 11.25 -5.85
CA PHE A 152 -4.04 12.00 -4.82
C PHE A 152 -4.51 13.36 -5.35
N PHE A 153 -3.67 14.07 -6.11
CA PHE A 153 -4.04 15.36 -6.71
C PHE A 153 -5.14 15.19 -7.77
N ASP A 154 -5.10 14.13 -8.57
CA ASP A 154 -6.14 13.82 -9.55
C ASP A 154 -7.50 13.63 -8.85
N LYS A 155 -7.52 12.83 -7.78
CA LYS A 155 -8.73 12.59 -6.97
C LYS A 155 -9.23 13.84 -6.26
N LEU A 156 -8.31 14.67 -5.75
CA LEU A 156 -8.66 15.95 -5.14
C LEU A 156 -9.27 16.90 -6.17
N GLY A 157 -8.69 16.96 -7.38
CA GLY A 157 -9.20 17.75 -8.51
C GLY A 157 -10.60 17.31 -8.93
N GLU A 158 -10.84 16.01 -9.08
CA GLU A 158 -12.16 15.43 -9.35
C GLU A 158 -13.19 15.86 -8.29
N ALA A 159 -12.84 15.73 -7.00
CA ALA A 159 -13.72 16.08 -5.90
C ALA A 159 -14.00 17.60 -5.83
N ALA A 160 -12.99 18.44 -6.06
CA ALA A 160 -13.14 19.88 -6.13
C ALA A 160 -14.03 20.30 -7.31
N GLY A 161 -13.81 19.71 -8.49
CA GLY A 161 -14.64 19.93 -9.68
C GLY A 161 -16.11 19.60 -9.43
N ALA A 162 -16.39 18.45 -8.81
CA ALA A 162 -17.75 18.06 -8.44
C ALA A 162 -18.41 19.05 -7.47
N GLN A 163 -17.67 19.55 -6.47
CA GLN A 163 -18.18 20.56 -5.54
C GLN A 163 -18.46 21.90 -6.22
N ILE A 164 -17.58 22.35 -7.12
CA ILE A 164 -17.76 23.58 -7.90
C ILE A 164 -18.99 23.45 -8.79
N GLN A 165 -19.15 22.32 -9.48
CA GLN A 165 -20.31 22.04 -10.31
C GLN A 165 -21.60 22.07 -9.49
N ALA A 166 -21.62 21.42 -8.32
CA ALA A 166 -22.79 21.42 -7.44
C ALA A 166 -23.15 22.83 -6.94
N LYS A 167 -22.15 23.61 -6.48
CA LYS A 167 -22.36 24.98 -5.97
C LYS A 167 -22.69 25.99 -7.05
N SER A 168 -22.25 25.75 -8.28
CA SER A 168 -22.59 26.58 -9.44
C SER A 168 -23.94 26.20 -10.08
N TYR A 169 -24.71 25.29 -9.48
CA TYR A 169 -25.94 24.74 -10.07
C TYR A 169 -25.71 24.15 -11.48
N GLY A 170 -24.52 23.60 -11.73
CA GLY A 170 -24.12 23.04 -13.02
C GLY A 170 -23.70 24.06 -14.08
N LEU A 171 -23.59 25.35 -13.73
CA LEU A 171 -23.15 26.41 -14.64
C LEU A 171 -21.64 26.35 -14.94
N ILE A 172 -20.86 25.78 -14.02
CA ILE A 172 -19.43 25.52 -14.22
C ILE A 172 -19.24 24.01 -14.29
N LYS A 173 -18.68 23.52 -15.40
CA LYS A 173 -18.42 22.12 -15.68
C LYS A 173 -16.91 21.86 -15.69
N GLN A 174 -16.53 20.59 -15.55
CA GLN A 174 -15.13 20.17 -15.65
C GLN A 174 -14.49 20.61 -16.99
N SER A 175 -15.27 20.63 -18.08
CA SER A 175 -14.83 21.10 -19.41
C SER A 175 -14.45 22.58 -19.46
N ASP A 176 -14.82 23.37 -18.45
CA ASP A 176 -14.60 24.82 -18.43
C ASP A 176 -13.23 25.18 -17.84
N PHE A 177 -12.53 24.21 -17.26
CA PHE A 177 -11.17 24.33 -16.76
C PHE A 177 -10.19 23.72 -17.78
N VAL A 178 -9.11 24.46 -18.08
CA VAL A 178 -8.03 24.07 -19.01
C VAL A 178 -7.10 23.05 -18.37
#